data_AF-C7ZRB8-F1
#
_entry.id   AF-C7ZRB8-F1
#
_cell.length_a   1.000
_cell.length_b   1.000
_cell.length_c   1.000
_cell.angle_alpha   90.00
_cell.angle_beta   90.00
_cell.angle_gamma   90.00
#
_symmetry.space_group_name_H-M   'P 1'
#
loop_
_entity.id
_entity.type
_entity.pdbx_description
1 polymer ?
#
loop_
_entity_poly.entity_id
_entity_poly.type
_entity_poly.pdbx_seq_one_letter_code
_entity_poly.pdbx_strand_id
1 'polypeptide(L)'
;MIITESSLNAKADLIVAADGLWSKYREYFLGIKELPLPTSDLAYRILLHLDEIDDPQLRDWCQTTCQKESRDRLDMVKEVDKWKLMHRSELQNWVNEESNLVFVGDSCHPMLPYLAQGANSAIEDGAVLGRLLGKIKSKDQLPGALKMYERLRKSRGDAFVKEAFRQQRDAFHMEDGPE
;
A
#
# COMPACT_ATOMS: atom_id res chain seq x y z
N MET A 1 -5.15 24.53 8.52
CA MET A 1 -6.53 24.76 8.01
C MET A 1 -6.61 23.97 6.72
N ILE A 2 -7.61 23.11 6.56
CA ILE A 2 -7.81 22.31 5.35
C ILE A 2 -9.01 22.92 4.63
N ILE A 3 -8.82 23.20 3.34
CA ILE A 3 -9.90 23.66 2.46
C ILE A 3 -10.11 22.53 1.46
N THR A 4 -11.30 21.94 1.49
CA THR A 4 -11.66 20.88 0.53
C THR A 4 -12.21 21.49 -0.76
N GLU A 5 -12.27 20.70 -1.83
CA GLU A 5 -12.91 21.12 -3.10
C GLU A 5 -14.38 21.52 -2.91
N SER A 6 -15.07 20.90 -1.95
CA SER A 6 -16.44 21.27 -1.56
C SER A 6 -16.53 22.60 -0.78
N SER A 7 -15.42 23.33 -0.64
CA SER A 7 -15.28 24.54 0.17
C SER A 7 -15.51 24.35 1.68
N LEU A 8 -15.54 23.09 2.16
CA LEU A 8 -15.49 22.82 3.59
C LEU A 8 -14.14 23.28 4.16
N ASN A 9 -14.21 24.16 5.16
CA ASN A 9 -13.06 24.61 5.94
C ASN A 9 -13.00 23.83 7.24
N ALA A 10 -11.93 23.06 7.45
CA ALA A 10 -11.72 22.29 8.67
C ALA A 10 -10.43 22.73 9.38
N LYS A 11 -10.50 22.76 10.72
CA LYS A 11 -9.34 22.91 11.60
C LYS A 11 -9.23 21.64 12.43
N ALA A 12 -8.05 21.05 12.43
CA ALA A 12 -7.73 19.86 13.19
C ALA A 12 -6.39 20.05 13.91
N ASP A 13 -6.18 19.28 14.97
CA ASP A 13 -4.90 19.24 15.67
C ASP A 13 -3.85 18.41 14.94
N LEU A 14 -4.29 17.40 14.19
CA LEU A 14 -3.47 16.47 13.42
C LEU A 14 -4.16 16.12 12.11
N ILE A 15 -3.38 16.06 11.03
CA ILE A 15 -3.76 15.55 9.73
C ILE A 15 -3.11 14.18 9.54
N VAL A 16 -3.90 13.17 9.18
CA VAL A 16 -3.40 11.83 8.82
C VAL A 16 -3.48 11.70 7.30
N ALA A 17 -2.34 11.70 6.63
CA ALA A 17 -2.22 11.48 5.21
C ALA A 17 -2.27 9.97 4.91
N ALA A 18 -3.42 9.52 4.43
CA ALA A 18 -3.70 8.13 4.05
C ALA A 18 -4.17 8.04 2.58
N ASP A 19 -3.71 8.96 1.73
CA ASP A 19 -4.15 9.15 0.33
C ASP A 19 -3.39 8.28 -0.69
N GLY A 20 -2.67 7.27 -0.19
CA GLY A 20 -2.10 6.19 -0.99
C GLY A 20 -0.91 6.57 -1.87
N LEU A 21 -0.60 5.72 -2.84
CA LEU A 21 0.58 5.83 -3.71
C LEU A 21 0.69 7.18 -4.45
N TRP A 22 -0.45 7.75 -4.83
CA TRP A 22 -0.56 9.01 -5.57
C TRP A 22 -0.67 10.23 -4.64
N SER A 23 -0.13 10.11 -3.42
CA SER A 23 -0.32 11.10 -2.35
C SER A 23 0.03 12.52 -2.78
N LYS A 24 -0.95 13.42 -2.65
CA LYS A 24 -0.79 14.87 -2.82
C LYS A 24 -0.13 15.50 -1.62
N TYR A 25 -0.44 15.00 -0.42
CA TYR A 25 0.25 15.45 0.79
C TYR A 25 1.76 15.22 0.70
N ARG A 26 2.20 14.15 0.04
CA ARG A 26 3.62 13.91 -0.19
C ARG A 26 4.24 14.96 -1.12
N GLU A 27 3.53 15.41 -2.15
CA GLU A 27 3.99 16.50 -3.03
C GLU A 27 4.18 17.80 -2.24
N TYR A 28 3.20 18.16 -1.40
CA TYR A 28 3.29 19.33 -0.53
C TYR A 28 4.40 19.22 0.51
N PHE A 29 4.54 18.05 1.12
CA PHE A 29 5.51 17.80 2.18
C PHE A 29 6.96 17.85 1.68
N LEU A 30 7.23 17.32 0.49
CA LEU A 30 8.57 17.32 -0.11
C LEU A 30 8.87 18.61 -0.88
N GLY A 31 7.86 19.44 -1.16
CA GLY A 31 8.00 20.60 -2.04
C GLY A 31 8.28 20.24 -3.51
N ILE A 32 8.16 18.96 -3.88
CA ILE A 32 8.41 18.46 -5.22
C ILE A 32 7.28 17.55 -5.68
N LYS A 33 6.91 17.67 -6.96
CA LYS A 33 5.99 16.74 -7.60
C LYS A 33 6.78 15.56 -8.18
N GLU A 34 6.74 14.44 -7.48
CA GLU A 34 7.35 13.19 -7.89
C GLU A 34 6.24 12.16 -8.14
N LEU A 35 6.14 11.64 -9.37
CA LEU A 35 5.18 10.61 -9.71
C LEU A 35 5.74 9.21 -9.40
N PRO A 36 4.88 8.22 -9.09
CA PRO A 36 5.29 6.82 -9.07
C PRO A 36 5.94 6.41 -10.39
N LEU A 37 6.95 5.55 -10.31
CA LEU A 37 7.73 5.03 -11.43
C LEU A 37 7.25 3.63 -11.81
N PRO A 38 7.14 3.30 -13.10
CA PRO A 38 6.74 1.96 -13.54
C PRO A 38 7.85 0.94 -13.26
N THR A 39 7.45 -0.28 -12.86
CA THR A 39 8.38 -1.39 -12.60
C THR A 39 8.59 -2.32 -13.80
N SER A 40 7.96 -2.01 -14.94
CA SER A 40 7.79 -2.88 -16.12
C SER A 40 6.80 -4.04 -15.95
N ASP A 41 6.31 -4.30 -14.74
CA ASP A 41 5.32 -5.35 -14.51
C ASP A 41 3.88 -4.87 -14.68
N LEU A 42 3.03 -5.82 -15.06
CA LEU A 42 1.59 -5.67 -15.14
C LEU A 42 0.93 -6.77 -14.32
N ALA A 43 0.01 -6.41 -13.45
CA ALA A 43 -0.88 -7.36 -12.79
C ALA A 43 -2.26 -7.32 -13.45
N TYR A 44 -2.71 -8.47 -13.94
CA TYR A 44 -4.07 -8.66 -14.39
C TYR A 44 -4.86 -9.30 -13.25
N ARG A 45 -6.04 -8.75 -12.94
CA ARG A 45 -6.92 -9.24 -11.89
C ARG A 45 -8.29 -9.52 -12.50
N ILE A 46 -8.86 -10.62 -12.07
CA ILE A 46 -10.18 -11.08 -12.47
C ILE A 46 -10.96 -11.45 -11.22
N LEU A 47 -12.26 -11.21 -11.24
CA LEU A 47 -13.19 -11.75 -10.26
C LEU A 47 -14.12 -12.72 -11.01
N LEU A 48 -14.14 -13.98 -10.57
CA LEU A 48 -15.04 -14.98 -11.11
C LEU A 48 -16.12 -15.29 -10.08
N HIS A 49 -17.37 -15.20 -10.52
CA HIS A 49 -18.52 -15.62 -9.73
C HIS A 49 -18.63 -17.15 -9.78
N LEU A 50 -18.57 -17.82 -8.62
CA LEU A 50 -18.52 -19.29 -8.53
C LEU A 50 -19.73 -19.98 -9.18
N ASP A 51 -20.87 -19.31 -9.23
CA ASP A 51 -22.11 -19.76 -9.87
C ASP A 51 -22.07 -19.64 -11.41
N GLU A 52 -21.19 -18.80 -11.95
CA GLU A 52 -20.96 -18.64 -13.40
C GLU A 52 -19.87 -19.57 -13.95
N ILE A 53 -19.23 -20.37 -13.07
CA ILE A 53 -18.22 -21.35 -13.48
C ILE A 53 -18.91 -22.67 -13.83
N ASP A 54 -19.08 -22.89 -15.13
CA ASP A 54 -19.65 -24.12 -15.69
C ASP A 54 -18.67 -25.30 -15.69
N ASP A 55 -17.36 -25.04 -15.67
CA ASP A 55 -16.32 -26.08 -15.61
C ASP A 55 -16.25 -26.68 -14.19
N PRO A 56 -16.66 -27.95 -13.99
CA PRO A 56 -16.68 -28.56 -12.66
C PRO A 56 -15.29 -28.71 -12.05
N GLN A 57 -14.26 -28.87 -12.88
CA GLN A 57 -12.87 -28.98 -12.44
C GLN A 57 -12.34 -27.62 -11.97
N LEU A 58 -12.61 -26.55 -12.72
CA LEU A 58 -12.26 -25.19 -12.27
C LEU A 58 -13.02 -24.80 -11.01
N ARG A 59 -14.30 -25.16 -10.92
CA ARG A 59 -15.13 -24.92 -9.74
C ARG A 59 -14.58 -25.65 -8.52
N ASP A 60 -14.19 -26.91 -8.67
CA ASP A 60 -13.51 -27.67 -7.62
C ASP A 60 -12.17 -27.03 -7.26
N TRP A 61 -11.36 -26.60 -8.23
CA TRP A 61 -10.08 -25.93 -7.98
C TRP A 61 -10.23 -24.64 -7.17
N CYS A 62 -11.17 -23.78 -7.55
CA CYS A 62 -11.50 -22.57 -6.80
C CYS A 62 -11.96 -22.86 -5.37
N GLN A 63 -12.50 -24.06 -5.11
CA GLN A 63 -12.98 -24.48 -3.79
C GLN A 63 -11.93 -25.24 -2.97
N THR A 64 -11.00 -25.96 -3.60
CA THR A 64 -10.11 -26.90 -2.92
C THR A 64 -8.64 -26.48 -2.91
N THR A 65 -8.12 -25.74 -3.91
CA THR A 65 -6.67 -25.47 -4.01
C THR A 65 -6.31 -24.17 -4.76
N CYS A 66 -5.62 -23.25 -4.09
CA CYS A 66 -5.25 -21.91 -4.62
C CYS A 66 -3.98 -21.88 -5.51
N GLN A 67 -3.49 -23.01 -6.05
CA GLN A 67 -2.06 -23.09 -6.45
C GLN A 67 -1.67 -23.84 -7.74
N LYS A 68 -2.54 -24.07 -8.73
CA LYS A 68 -2.09 -24.63 -10.03
C LYS A 68 -2.50 -23.81 -11.23
N GLU A 69 -1.54 -23.64 -12.14
CA GLU A 69 -1.65 -22.86 -13.39
C GLU A 69 -2.78 -23.39 -14.28
N SER A 70 -3.79 -22.56 -14.53
CA SER A 70 -4.80 -22.78 -15.56
C SER A 70 -4.49 -21.87 -16.75
N ARG A 71 -3.55 -22.28 -17.61
CA ARG A 71 -3.23 -21.52 -18.83
C ARG A 71 -4.38 -21.53 -19.87
N ASP A 72 -5.38 -22.40 -19.69
CA ASP A 72 -6.32 -22.77 -20.76
C ASP A 72 -7.80 -22.40 -20.52
N ARG A 73 -8.11 -21.42 -19.65
CA ARG A 73 -9.50 -21.14 -19.23
C ARG A 73 -9.85 -19.64 -19.12
N LEU A 74 -9.35 -18.81 -20.03
CA LEU A 74 -9.67 -17.38 -20.06
C LEU A 74 -11.02 -17.04 -20.73
N ASP A 75 -11.63 -17.98 -21.44
CA ASP A 75 -12.85 -17.73 -22.23
C ASP A 75 -14.08 -17.31 -21.39
N MET A 76 -14.08 -17.63 -20.09
CA MET A 76 -15.16 -17.24 -19.16
C MET A 76 -14.93 -15.87 -18.51
N VAL A 77 -13.77 -15.24 -18.75
CA VAL A 77 -13.43 -13.94 -18.17
C VAL A 77 -14.11 -12.84 -18.96
N LYS A 78 -15.15 -12.23 -18.38
CA LYS A 78 -15.90 -11.12 -18.99
C LYS A 78 -15.13 -9.79 -18.92
N GLU A 79 -14.49 -9.55 -17.78
CA GLU A 79 -13.79 -8.30 -17.49
C GLU A 79 -12.44 -8.58 -16.81
N VAL A 80 -11.44 -7.77 -17.15
CA VAL A 80 -10.09 -7.86 -16.59
C VAL A 80 -9.63 -6.48 -16.16
N ASP A 81 -9.27 -6.36 -14.90
CA ASP A 81 -8.58 -5.19 -14.39
C ASP A 81 -7.08 -5.30 -14.67
N LYS A 82 -6.54 -4.31 -15.37
CA LYS A 82 -5.11 -4.22 -15.68
C LYS A 82 -4.45 -3.14 -14.84
N TRP A 83 -3.50 -3.54 -14.00
CA TRP A 83 -2.76 -2.66 -13.12
C TRP A 83 -1.29 -2.59 -13.53
N LYS A 84 -0.79 -1.39 -13.79
CA LYS A 84 0.66 -1.15 -13.86
C LYS A 84 1.21 -1.21 -12.45
N LEU A 85 2.20 -2.07 -12.21
CA LEU A 85 2.87 -2.08 -10.92
C LEU A 85 3.85 -0.90 -10.90
N MET A 86 3.54 0.04 -10.04
CA MET A 86 4.28 1.28 -9.89
C MET A 86 4.96 1.28 -8.53
N HIS A 87 6.12 1.90 -8.44
CA HIS A 87 6.85 2.06 -7.20
C HIS A 87 7.15 3.53 -6.94
N ARG A 88 7.47 3.85 -5.69
CA ARG A 88 7.95 5.17 -5.32
C ARG A 88 8.96 5.01 -4.19
N SER A 89 9.95 5.89 -4.13
CA SER A 89 10.92 5.90 -3.03
C SER A 89 10.20 6.08 -1.70
N GLU A 90 10.70 5.47 -0.63
CA GLU A 90 10.14 5.62 0.70
C GLU A 90 10.34 7.06 1.22
N LEU A 91 9.41 7.54 2.04
CA LEU A 91 9.57 8.83 2.70
C LEU A 91 10.69 8.77 3.75
N GLN A 92 11.56 9.78 3.76
CA GLN A 92 12.60 9.92 4.79
C GLN A 92 12.01 10.21 6.16
N ASN A 93 11.01 11.10 6.21
CA ASN A 93 10.25 11.41 7.42
C ASN A 93 8.76 11.16 7.14
N TRP A 94 8.07 10.52 8.08
CA TRP A 94 6.63 10.25 8.05
C TRP A 94 5.83 11.29 8.83
N VAL A 95 6.51 12.20 9.54
CA VAL A 95 5.92 13.27 10.35
C VAL A 95 6.60 14.59 9.97
N ASN A 96 5.84 15.67 9.88
CA ASN A 96 6.42 16.99 9.65
C ASN A 96 7.03 17.63 10.91
N GLU A 97 7.82 18.68 10.72
CA GLU A 97 8.52 19.37 11.81
C GLU A 97 7.54 19.92 12.86
N GLU A 98 6.40 20.44 12.42
CA GLU A 98 5.35 20.99 13.29
C GLU A 98 4.52 19.90 13.99
N SER A 99 4.72 18.62 13.67
CA SER A 99 4.03 17.48 14.28
C SER A 99 2.50 17.59 14.22
N ASN A 100 1.99 18.09 13.10
CA ASN A 100 0.56 18.23 12.82
C ASN A 100 0.15 17.55 11.50
N LEU A 101 1.07 16.85 10.84
CA LEU A 101 0.87 15.98 9.69
C LEU A 101 1.63 14.67 9.91
N VAL A 102 0.97 13.53 9.70
CA VAL A 102 1.55 12.19 9.75
C VAL A 102 1.10 11.35 8.56
N PHE A 103 2.01 10.58 7.97
CA PHE A 103 1.75 9.69 6.85
C PHE A 103 1.53 8.24 7.32
N VAL A 104 0.62 7.54 6.64
CA VAL A 104 0.32 6.10 6.84
C VAL A 104 0.15 5.38 5.50
N GLY A 105 0.39 4.07 5.49
CA GLY A 105 0.22 3.23 4.30
C GLY A 105 1.11 3.64 3.11
N ASP A 106 0.59 3.45 1.90
CA ASP A 106 1.31 3.69 0.64
C ASP A 106 1.75 5.15 0.43
N SER A 107 1.23 6.10 1.21
CA SER A 107 1.69 7.50 1.17
C SER A 107 3.14 7.66 1.67
N CYS A 108 3.59 6.78 2.56
CA CYS A 108 4.95 6.78 3.14
C CYS A 108 5.79 5.53 2.85
N HIS A 109 5.17 4.35 2.71
CA HIS A 109 5.87 3.08 2.44
C HIS A 109 5.17 2.26 1.34
N PRO A 110 5.04 2.81 0.12
CA PRO A 110 4.42 2.10 -0.99
C PRO A 110 5.21 0.84 -1.33
N MET A 111 4.54 -0.30 -1.39
CA MET A 111 5.18 -1.59 -1.65
C MET A 111 4.54 -2.33 -2.82
N LEU A 112 5.38 -3.10 -3.53
CA LEU A 112 4.91 -3.99 -4.56
C LEU A 112 4.13 -5.18 -3.96
N PRO A 113 3.16 -5.75 -4.69
CA PRO A 113 2.24 -6.74 -4.14
C PRO A 113 2.89 -8.12 -3.91
N TYR A 114 4.18 -8.30 -4.18
CA TYR A 114 4.89 -9.59 -4.08
C TYR A 114 4.93 -10.21 -2.68
N LEU A 115 4.70 -9.42 -1.62
CA LEU A 115 4.59 -9.92 -0.25
C LEU A 115 3.14 -10.00 0.27
N ALA A 116 2.17 -9.43 -0.47
CA ALA A 116 0.81 -9.23 0.01
C ALA A 116 0.73 -8.50 1.38
N GLN A 117 1.68 -7.61 1.68
CA GLN A 117 1.77 -6.92 2.99
C GLN A 117 1.30 -5.46 2.98
N GLY A 118 0.93 -4.87 1.83
CA GLY A 118 0.58 -3.44 1.74
C GLY A 118 -0.56 -3.04 2.68
N ALA A 119 -1.71 -3.70 2.53
CA ALA A 119 -2.88 -3.46 3.38
C ALA A 119 -2.60 -3.81 4.85
N ASN A 120 -1.90 -4.92 5.12
CA ASN A 120 -1.56 -5.34 6.48
C ASN A 120 -0.69 -4.29 7.19
N SER A 121 0.32 -3.76 6.49
CA SER A 121 1.20 -2.70 7.02
C SER A 121 0.43 -1.41 7.31
N ALA A 122 -0.51 -1.02 6.44
CA ALA A 122 -1.37 0.14 6.69
C ALA A 122 -2.31 -0.05 7.90
N ILE A 123 -2.83 -1.27 8.11
CA ILE A 123 -3.62 -1.60 9.30
C ILE A 123 -2.76 -1.52 10.56
N GLU A 124 -1.52 -2.04 10.52
CA GLU A 124 -0.56 -1.92 11.62
C GLU A 124 -0.25 -0.45 11.94
N ASP A 125 -0.13 0.42 10.94
CA ASP A 125 0.07 1.86 11.15
C ASP A 125 -1.09 2.47 11.92
N GLY A 126 -2.33 2.21 11.47
CA GLY A 126 -3.53 2.71 12.13
C GLY A 126 -3.64 2.22 13.58
N ALA A 127 -3.32 0.95 13.83
CA ALA A 127 -3.35 0.36 15.17
C ALA A 127 -2.30 1.01 16.10
N VAL A 128 -1.06 1.17 15.64
CA VAL A 128 0.02 1.78 16.44
C VAL A 128 -0.25 3.26 16.68
N LEU A 129 -0.59 4.01 15.62
CA LEU A 129 -0.89 5.44 15.72
C LEU A 129 -2.09 5.68 16.65
N GLY A 130 -3.19 4.96 16.43
CA GLY A 130 -4.40 5.06 17.27
C GLY A 130 -4.11 4.73 18.74
N ARG A 131 -3.29 3.71 19.01
CA ARG A 131 -2.91 3.35 20.38
C ARG A 131 -2.05 4.42 21.05
N LEU A 132 -1.11 5.03 20.33
CA LEU A 132 -0.26 6.10 20.86
C LEU A 132 -1.07 7.37 21.13
N LEU A 133 -1.90 7.78 20.17
CA LEU A 133 -2.80 8.93 20.33
C LEU A 133 -3.82 8.70 21.46
N GLY A 134 -4.32 7.48 21.65
CA GLY A 134 -5.21 7.16 22.78
C GLY A 134 -4.56 7.29 24.17
N LYS A 135 -3.23 7.45 24.25
CA LYS A 135 -2.50 7.63 25.52
C LYS A 135 -2.18 9.09 25.84
N ILE A 136 -2.23 9.99 24.86
CA ILE A 136 -1.97 11.41 25.12
C ILE A 136 -3.15 12.04 25.86
N LYS A 137 -2.86 13.06 26.66
CA LYS A 137 -3.82 13.83 27.47
C LYS A 137 -3.96 15.27 26.97
N SER A 138 -2.98 15.74 26.21
CA SER A 138 -2.92 17.11 25.74
C SER A 138 -2.14 17.22 24.43
N LYS A 139 -2.37 18.32 23.70
CA LYS A 139 -1.83 18.55 22.36
C LYS A 139 -0.30 18.65 22.33
N ASP A 140 0.31 19.18 23.38
CA ASP A 140 1.76 19.30 23.54
C ASP A 140 2.48 17.94 23.54
N GLN A 141 1.76 16.83 23.73
CA GLN A 141 2.30 15.49 23.68
C GLN A 141 2.28 14.87 22.27
N LEU A 142 1.60 15.49 21.29
CA LEU A 142 1.55 15.01 19.90
C LEU A 142 2.94 14.78 19.30
N PRO A 143 3.92 15.72 19.39
CA PRO A 143 5.24 15.51 18.81
C PRO A 143 5.93 14.24 19.32
N GLY A 144 5.81 13.95 20.62
CA GLY A 144 6.37 12.74 21.22
C GLY A 144 5.69 11.47 20.73
N ALA A 145 4.36 11.47 20.63
CA ALA A 145 3.58 10.33 20.15
C ALA A 145 3.85 10.03 18.66
N LEU A 146 3.90 11.06 17.81
CA LEU A 146 4.14 10.90 16.38
C LEU A 146 5.57 10.42 16.07
N LYS A 147 6.58 10.96 16.77
CA LYS A 147 7.96 10.46 16.67
C LYS A 147 8.08 9.01 17.13
N MET A 148 7.30 8.60 18.14
CA MET A 148 7.25 7.22 18.59
C MET A 148 6.64 6.32 17.52
N TYR A 149 5.52 6.74 16.91
CA TYR A 149 4.88 6.04 15.80
C TYR A 149 5.86 5.80 14.65
N GLU A 150 6.50 6.86 14.17
CA GLU A 150 7.47 6.80 13.08
C GLU A 150 8.62 5.83 13.40
N ARG A 151 9.22 5.93 14.59
CA ARG A 151 10.29 5.02 15.00
C ARG A 151 9.87 3.55 15.05
N LEU A 152 8.65 3.26 15.51
CA LEU A 152 8.14 1.90 15.61
C LEU A 152 7.78 1.29 14.24
N ARG A 153 7.33 2.11 13.30
CA ARG A 153 6.76 1.65 12.03
C ARG A 153 7.70 1.78 10.85
N LYS A 154 8.53 2.82 10.81
CA LYS A 154 9.37 3.13 9.64
C LYS A 154 10.33 2.02 9.29
N SER A 155 11.12 1.53 10.25
CA SER A 155 12.08 0.46 9.99
C SER A 155 11.41 -0.81 9.45
N ARG A 156 10.18 -1.10 9.88
CA ARG A 156 9.41 -2.26 9.41
C ARG A 156 8.81 -2.02 8.02
N GLY A 157 8.24 -0.84 7.77
CA GLY A 157 7.73 -0.45 6.45
C GLY A 157 8.83 -0.48 5.39
N ASP A 158 9.97 0.16 5.67
CA ASP A 158 11.13 0.17 4.76
C ASP A 158 11.65 -1.25 4.48
N ALA A 159 11.65 -2.13 5.49
CA ALA A 159 12.05 -3.53 5.31
C ALA A 159 11.10 -4.28 4.37
N PHE A 160 9.78 -4.08 4.49
CA PHE A 160 8.81 -4.69 3.58
C PHE A 160 8.94 -4.17 2.15
N VAL A 161 9.15 -2.87 1.95
CA VAL A 161 9.35 -2.30 0.61
C VAL A 161 10.56 -2.95 -0.05
N LYS A 162 11.72 -2.98 0.64
CA LYS A 162 12.94 -3.60 0.14
C LYS A 162 12.78 -5.09 -0.17
N GLU A 163 12.12 -5.82 0.72
CA GLU A 163 11.88 -7.24 0.52
C GLU A 163 10.92 -7.50 -0.64
N ALA A 164 9.89 -6.68 -0.85
CA ALA A 164 8.98 -6.81 -1.98
C ALA A 164 9.71 -6.64 -3.33
N PHE A 165 10.66 -5.70 -3.41
CA PHE A 165 11.55 -5.57 -4.56
C PHE A 165 12.49 -6.76 -4.73
N ARG A 166 13.02 -7.29 -3.62
CA ARG A 166 13.88 -8.48 -3.67
C ARG A 166 13.11 -9.68 -4.21
N GLN A 167 11.87 -9.89 -3.76
CA GLN A 167 11.00 -10.97 -4.25
C GLN A 167 10.70 -10.84 -5.74
N GLN A 168 10.36 -9.63 -6.21
CA GLN A 168 10.16 -9.35 -7.63
C GLN A 168 11.35 -9.83 -8.46
N ARG A 169 12.56 -9.39 -8.11
CA ARG A 169 13.77 -9.65 -8.89
C ARG A 169 14.30 -11.08 -8.75
N ASP A 170 14.35 -11.58 -7.51
CA ASP A 170 15.16 -12.76 -7.17
C ASP A 170 14.34 -14.03 -7.00
N ALA A 171 13.01 -13.97 -7.04
CA ALA A 171 12.15 -15.13 -6.88
C ALA A 171 11.11 -15.26 -8.01
N PHE A 172 10.41 -14.17 -8.34
CA PHE A 172 9.32 -14.21 -9.31
C PHE A 172 9.75 -13.97 -10.76
N HIS A 173 10.89 -13.31 -11.00
CA HIS A 173 11.42 -13.02 -12.33
C HIS A 173 12.83 -13.56 -12.55
N MET A 174 13.12 -14.74 -12.00
CA MET A 174 14.35 -15.45 -12.36
C MET A 174 14.34 -15.76 -13.87
N GLU A 175 15.52 -15.77 -14.48
CA GLU A 175 15.67 -16.22 -15.86
C GLU A 175 15.24 -17.68 -15.99
N ASP A 176 14.72 -18.04 -17.17
CA ASP A 176 14.40 -19.43 -17.48
C ASP A 176 15.65 -20.30 -17.31
N GLY A 177 15.45 -21.51 -16.75
CA GLY A 177 16.52 -22.47 -16.62
C GLY A 177 17.01 -22.98 -17.98
N PRO A 178 18.16 -23.69 -18.03
CA PRO A 178 18.59 -24.39 -19.22
C PRO A 178 17.49 -25.33 -19.74
N GLU A 179 17.35 -25.41 -21.06
CA GLU A 179 16.48 -26.40 -21.73
C GLU A 179 16.91 -27.85 -21.45
#